data_AF-A0A2D4YWS3-F1
#
_entry.id   AF-A0A2D4YWS3-F1
#
_cell.length_a   1.000
_cell.length_b   1.000
_cell.length_c   1.000
_cell.angle_alpha   90.00
_cell.angle_beta   90.00
_cell.angle_gamma   90.00
#
_symmetry.space_group_name_H-M   'P 1'
#
loop_
_entity.id
_entity.type
_entity.pdbx_description
1 polymer ?
#
loop_
_entity_poly.entity_id
_entity_poly.type
_entity_poly.pdbx_seq_one_letter_code
_entity_poly.pdbx_strand_id
1 'polypeptide(L)'
;MSLTQDRAFQETLDLLEWPQLCAHLSVFASTGMGRSAARRQTLPDNPEGSRLLLAETVEMAVLDDLTEGGLSFRGVVDLGP
;
A
#
# COMPACT_ATOMS: atom_id res chain seq x y z
N MET A 1 -18.55 -8.40 -10.44
CA MET A 1 -19.52 -7.32 -10.21
C MET A 1 -20.17 -6.96 -11.55
N SER A 2 -21.27 -6.21 -11.56
CA SER A 2 -21.86 -5.72 -12.82
C SER A 2 -20.96 -4.64 -13.43
N LEU A 3 -20.84 -4.58 -14.77
CA LEU A 3 -20.02 -3.57 -15.49
C LEU A 3 -20.30 -2.13 -15.05
N THR A 4 -21.56 -1.81 -14.72
CA THR A 4 -21.95 -0.49 -14.22
C THR A 4 -21.43 -0.21 -12.81
N GLN A 5 -21.33 -1.24 -11.97
CA GLN A 5 -20.83 -1.13 -10.61
C GLN A 5 -19.31 -0.93 -10.59
N ASP A 6 -18.58 -1.62 -11.47
CA ASP A 6 -17.12 -1.45 -11.61
C ASP A 6 -16.77 -0.04 -12.09
N ARG A 7 -17.56 0.50 -13.03
CA ARG A 7 -17.39 1.88 -13.50
C ARG A 7 -17.63 2.92 -12.41
N ALA A 8 -18.76 2.81 -11.69
CA ALA A 8 -19.08 3.75 -10.62
C ALA A 8 -18.03 3.72 -9.49
N PHE A 9 -17.47 2.53 -9.20
CA PHE A 9 -16.38 2.37 -8.24
C PHE A 9 -15.12 3.10 -8.70
N GLN A 10 -14.68 2.89 -9.95
CA GLN A 10 -13.49 3.57 -10.48
C GLN A 10 -13.66 5.09 -10.52
N GLU A 11 -14.80 5.59 -10.98
CA GLU A 11 -15.11 7.03 -10.99
C GLU A 11 -15.08 7.63 -9.57
N THR A 12 -15.52 6.86 -8.57
CA THR A 12 -15.43 7.27 -7.15
C THR A 12 -13.98 7.39 -6.68
N LEU A 13 -13.12 6.44 -7.05
CA LEU A 13 -11.70 6.49 -6.68
C LEU A 13 -10.97 7.64 -7.35
N ASP A 14 -11.32 7.93 -8.60
CA ASP A 14 -10.75 9.07 -9.33
C ASP A 14 -11.20 10.40 -8.68
N LEU A 15 -12.47 10.53 -8.28
CA LEU A 15 -12.98 11.71 -7.58
C LEU A 15 -12.33 11.93 -6.21
N LEU A 16 -12.01 10.84 -5.50
CA LEU A 16 -11.31 10.87 -4.22
C LEU A 16 -9.79 11.01 -4.37
N GLU A 17 -9.30 11.15 -5.61
CA GLU A 17 -7.87 11.26 -5.93
C GLU A 17 -7.03 10.08 -5.39
N TRP A 18 -7.62 8.88 -5.35
CA TRP A 18 -6.96 7.69 -4.82
C TRP A 18 -5.62 7.39 -5.52
N PRO A 19 -5.49 7.45 -6.86
CA PRO A 19 -4.21 7.23 -7.52
C PRO A 19 -3.14 8.26 -7.13
N GLN A 20 -3.53 9.52 -6.92
CA GLN A 20 -2.60 10.59 -6.52
C GLN A 20 -2.15 10.39 -5.07
N LEU A 21 -3.06 10.01 -4.17
CA LEU A 21 -2.73 9.62 -2.80
C LEU A 21 -1.71 8.48 -2.79
N CYS A 22 -1.97 7.39 -3.52
CA CYS A 22 -1.04 6.26 -3.65
C CYS A 22 0.32 6.69 -4.20
N ALA A 23 0.36 7.59 -5.19
CA ALA A 23 1.60 8.13 -5.74
C ALA A 23 2.39 8.91 -4.68
N HIS A 24 1.75 9.79 -3.90
CA HIS A 24 2.40 10.53 -2.83
C HIS A 24 2.93 9.61 -1.72
N LEU A 25 2.12 8.65 -1.27
CA LEU A 25 2.52 7.71 -0.23
C LEU A 25 3.66 6.78 -0.67
N SER A 26 3.75 6.46 -1.98
CA SER A 26 4.81 5.61 -2.51
C SER A 26 6.22 6.15 -2.27
N VAL A 27 6.37 7.47 -2.08
CA VAL A 27 7.69 8.09 -1.89
C VAL A 27 8.33 7.69 -0.56
N PHE A 28 7.53 7.34 0.45
CA PHE A 28 8.00 6.91 1.77
C PHE A 28 8.53 5.47 1.78
N ALA A 29 8.31 4.68 0.73
CA ALA A 29 8.81 3.30 0.69
C ALA A 29 10.34 3.27 0.53
N SER A 30 10.99 2.47 1.39
CA SER A 30 12.45 2.31 1.45
C SER A 30 13.06 1.46 0.32
N THR A 31 12.24 0.84 -0.53
CA THR A 31 12.69 -0.02 -1.64
C THR A 31 11.96 0.30 -2.94
N GLY A 32 12.59 -0.01 -4.09
CA GLY A 32 11.97 0.17 -5.42
C GLY A 32 10.70 -0.67 -5.60
N MET A 33 10.71 -1.92 -5.12
CA MET A 33 9.53 -2.79 -5.10
C MET A 33 8.42 -2.22 -4.22
N GLY A 34 8.74 -1.74 -3.01
CA GLY A 34 7.77 -1.15 -2.09
C GLY A 34 7.13 0.11 -2.66
N ARG A 35 7.91 0.98 -3.31
CA ARG A 35 7.40 2.16 -4.02
C ARG A 35 6.44 1.77 -5.14
N SER A 36 6.81 0.77 -5.92
CA SER A 36 5.97 0.26 -7.01
C SER A 36 4.66 -0.37 -6.51
N ALA A 37 4.71 -1.10 -5.39
CA ALA A 37 3.54 -1.70 -4.75
C ALA A 37 2.60 -0.62 -4.19
N ALA A 38 3.12 0.32 -3.39
CA ALA A 38 2.33 1.41 -2.81
C ALA A 38 1.65 2.29 -3.88
N ARG A 39 2.34 2.54 -5.01
CA ARG A 39 1.75 3.30 -6.13
C ARG A 39 0.60 2.57 -6.83
N ARG A 40 0.61 1.24 -6.85
CA ARG A 40 -0.40 0.41 -7.51
C ARG A 40 -1.45 -0.15 -6.53
N GLN A 41 -1.49 0.37 -5.31
CA GLN A 41 -2.37 -0.18 -4.29
C GLN A 41 -3.84 -0.02 -4.67
N THR A 42 -4.57 -1.13 -4.67
CA THR A 42 -6.02 -1.17 -4.85
C THR A 42 -6.69 -1.15 -3.49
N LEU A 43 -7.90 -0.59 -3.40
CA LEU A 43 -8.71 -0.75 -2.20
C LEU A 43 -9.06 -2.24 -2.01
N PRO A 44 -9.03 -2.76 -0.76
CA PRO A 44 -9.51 -4.11 -0.48
C PRO A 44 -11.00 -4.29 -0.81
N ASP A 45 -11.37 -5.45 -1.35
CA ASP A 45 -12.73 -5.75 -1.79
C ASP A 45 -13.76 -5.85 -0.65
N ASN A 46 -13.28 -5.95 0.59
CA ASN A 46 -14.14 -6.07 1.76
C ASN A 46 -13.48 -5.48 3.02
N PRO A 47 -14.28 -5.11 4.04
CA PRO A 47 -13.77 -4.50 5.27
C PRO A 47 -12.79 -5.37 6.05
N GLU A 48 -12.92 -6.70 6.01
CA GLU A 48 -11.99 -7.60 6.70
C GLU A 48 -10.59 -7.56 6.09
N GLY A 49 -10.50 -7.46 4.76
CA GLY A 49 -9.23 -7.23 4.08
C GLY A 49 -8.53 -5.94 4.53
N SER A 50 -9.28 -4.85 4.69
CA SER A 50 -8.74 -3.60 5.22
C SER A 50 -8.28 -3.73 6.67
N ARG A 51 -9.00 -4.48 7.51
CA ARG A 51 -8.62 -4.73 8.91
C ARG A 51 -7.34 -5.55 9.00
N LEU A 52 -7.17 -6.55 8.15
CA LEU A 52 -5.96 -7.36 8.10
C LEU A 52 -4.73 -6.51 7.75
N LEU A 53 -4.81 -5.72 6.66
CA LEU A 53 -3.70 -4.83 6.26
C LEU A 53 -3.35 -3.80 7.33
N LEU A 54 -4.36 -3.30 8.07
CA LEU A 54 -4.13 -2.40 9.20
C LEU A 54 -3.40 -3.11 10.34
N ALA A 55 -3.79 -4.34 10.69
CA ALA A 55 -3.12 -5.13 11.71
C ALA A 55 -1.65 -5.40 11.34
N GLU A 56 -1.37 -5.81 10.09
CA GLU A 56 -0.01 -6.00 9.57
C GLU A 56 0.81 -4.71 9.65
N THR A 57 0.21 -3.55 9.34
CA THR A 57 0.88 -2.25 9.44
C THR A 57 1.25 -1.92 10.89
N VAL A 58 0.34 -2.19 11.84
CA VAL A 58 0.60 -1.99 13.28
C VAL A 58 1.70 -2.93 13.78
N GLU A 59 1.66 -4.20 13.39
CA GLU A 59 2.70 -5.18 13.75
C GLU A 59 4.08 -4.75 13.25
N MET A 60 4.17 -4.24 12.02
CA MET A 60 5.43 -3.72 11.47
C MET A 60 5.95 -2.51 12.22
N ALA A 61 5.08 -1.59 12.64
CA ALA A 61 5.47 -0.44 13.45
C ALA A 61 5.99 -0.86 14.83
N VAL A 62 5.31 -1.81 15.48
CA VAL A 62 5.77 -2.39 16.75
C VAL A 62 7.14 -3.08 16.58
N LEU A 63 7.33 -3.82 15.49
CA LEU A 63 8.60 -4.49 15.21
C LEU A 63 9.74 -3.48 14.99
N ASP A 64 9.47 -2.38 14.28
CA ASP A 64 10.43 -1.28 14.09
C ASP A 64 10.86 -0.66 15.42
N ASP A 65 9.89 -0.34 16.30
CA ASP A 65 10.14 0.23 17.63
C ASP A 65 10.95 -0.71 18.55
N LEU A 66 10.71 -2.02 18.46
CA LEU A 66 11.41 -3.03 19.27
C LEU A 66 12.81 -3.37 18.73
N THR A 67 13.11 -3.00 17.48
CA THR A 67 14.40 -3.30 16.85
C THR A 67 15.40 -2.18 17.13
N GLU A 68 16.52 -2.48 17.79
CA GLU A 68 17.56 -1.48 18.06
C GLU A 68 18.11 -0.92 16.73
N GLY A 69 17.91 0.39 16.51
CA GLY A 69 18.29 1.06 15.26
C GLY A 69 17.25 0.95 14.13
N GLY A 70 16.09 0.36 14.39
CA GLY A 70 14.98 0.20 13.44
C GLY A 70 15.21 -0.86 12.36
N LEU A 71 14.17 -1.10 11.57
CA LEU A 71 14.18 -1.98 10.41
C LEU A 71 14.93 -1.32 9.26
N SER A 72 16.09 -1.89 8.93
CA SER A 72 16.88 -1.45 7.79
C SER A 72 16.57 -2.27 6.55
N PHE A 73 16.15 -1.59 5.48
CA PHE A 73 16.00 -2.16 4.13
C PHE A 73 17.20 -1.87 3.23
N ARG A 74 18.35 -1.45 3.80
CA ARG A 74 19.56 -1.18 3.03
C ARG A 74 20.04 -2.47 2.34
N GLY A 75 20.31 -2.37 1.04
CA GLY A 75 20.80 -3.50 0.24
C GLY A 75 19.70 -4.40 -0.31
N VAL A 76 18.42 -4.14 0.00
CA VAL A 76 17.31 -4.78 -0.71
C VAL A 76 17.28 -4.27 -2.14
N VAL A 77 17.28 -5.20 -3.09
CA VAL A 77 17.23 -4.94 -4.53
C VAL A 77 15.94 -5.48 -5.12
N ASP A 78 15.54 -4.94 -6.27
CA ASP A 78 14.43 -5.51 -7.04
C ASP A 78 14.86 -6.84 -7.65
N LEU A 79 14.01 -7.86 -7.51
CA LEU A 79 14.24 -9.21 -8.04
C LEU A 79 13.42 -9.47 -9.31
N GLY A 80 12.61 -8.51 -9.74
CA GLY A 80 11.87 -8.58 -11.00
C GLY A 80 12.80 -8.47 -12.22
N PRO A 81 12.37 -9.00 -13.38
CA PRO A 81 13.08 -8.85 -14.65
C PRO A 81 13.14 -7.41 -15.15
#